data_AF-A0A498FD45-F1
#
_entry.id   AF-A0A498FD45-F1
#
_cell.length_a   1.000
_cell.length_b   1.000
_cell.length_c   1.000
_cell.angle_alpha   90.00
_cell.angle_beta   90.00
_cell.angle_gamma   90.00
#
_symmetry.space_group_name_H-M   'P 1'
#
loop_
_entity.id
_entity.type
_entity.pdbx_description
1 polymer ?
#
loop_
_entity_poly.entity_id
_entity_poly.type
_entity_poly.pdbx_seq_one_letter_code
_entity_poly.pdbx_strand_id
1 'polypeptide(L)'
;PEGAYPFTTIDPSIGEAYVRVECAAPEFDESCTPSVGYCSHGMRYVPVKLVDVAGLIPGAHEGKGLGNQFLTDLNEADVLVHVVDFSGETDIEGEATEGHDPRDDIDFLENELDMWYLGILEKGIDRYRSGYHGEEKDIEVDLAEQMSA
;
A
#
# COMPACT_ATOMS: atom_id res chain seq x y z
N PRO A 1 30.69 9.95 -11.22
CA PRO A 1 29.50 10.60 -10.62
C PRO A 1 28.32 9.67 -10.80
N GLU A 2 28.20 8.69 -9.90
CA GLU A 2 27.00 7.89 -9.74
C GLU A 2 25.98 8.79 -9.05
N GLY A 3 24.95 9.21 -9.78
CA GLY A 3 23.83 9.95 -9.21
C GLY A 3 23.04 8.97 -8.35
N ALA A 4 23.16 9.11 -7.03
CA ALA A 4 22.34 8.40 -6.08
C ALA A 4 20.93 8.98 -6.14
N TYR A 5 20.07 8.42 -7.01
CA TYR A 5 18.63 8.54 -6.85
C TYR A 5 18.23 7.48 -5.80
N PRO A 6 17.59 7.84 -4.68
CA PRO A 6 17.34 6.92 -3.57
C PRO A 6 16.35 5.77 -3.86
N PHE A 7 15.84 5.66 -5.08
CA PHE A 7 14.62 4.91 -5.40
C PHE A 7 14.82 3.69 -6.30
N THR A 8 16.02 3.12 -6.36
CA THR A 8 16.26 1.91 -7.16
C THR A 8 16.29 0.65 -6.30
N THR A 9 15.12 0.20 -5.86
CA THR A 9 14.90 -1.22 -5.51
C THR A 9 13.80 -1.75 -6.42
N ILE A 10 14.15 -2.71 -7.26
CA ILE A 10 13.28 -3.23 -8.35
C ILE A 10 12.31 -4.31 -7.84
N ASP A 11 12.59 -4.90 -6.68
CA ASP A 11 11.71 -5.82 -5.96
C ASP A 11 11.44 -5.25 -4.55
N PRO A 12 10.18 -5.21 -4.09
CA PRO A 12 9.86 -4.74 -2.76
C PRO A 12 10.48 -5.66 -1.70
N SER A 13 11.06 -5.06 -0.66
CA SER A 13 11.69 -5.85 0.40
C SER A 13 10.61 -6.43 1.31
N ILE A 14 10.56 -7.76 1.41
CA ILE A 14 9.56 -8.48 2.21
C ILE A 14 10.14 -8.83 3.58
N GLY A 15 9.48 -8.38 4.64
CA GLY A 15 9.78 -8.71 6.03
C GLY A 15 8.64 -9.43 6.74
N GLU A 16 8.94 -10.05 7.89
CA GLU A 16 7.95 -10.55 8.83
C GLU A 16 7.93 -9.63 10.06
N ALA A 17 6.77 -9.05 10.34
CA ALA A 17 6.50 -8.29 11.55
C ALA A 17 5.45 -9.01 12.40
N TYR A 18 5.12 -8.47 13.59
CA TYR A 18 4.14 -9.10 14.48
C TYR A 18 3.13 -8.10 15.03
N VAL A 19 1.86 -8.47 14.96
CA VAL A 19 0.80 -7.84 15.73
C VAL A 19 0.73 -8.53 17.09
N ARG A 20 0.73 -7.73 18.16
CA ARG A 20 0.70 -8.21 19.54
C ARG A 20 -0.73 -8.14 20.05
N VAL A 21 -1.27 -9.29 20.45
CA VAL A 21 -2.60 -9.37 21.08
C VAL A 21 -2.49 -10.13 22.40
N GLU A 22 -3.40 -9.87 23.33
CA GLU A 22 -3.50 -10.67 24.54
C GLU A 22 -3.79 -12.12 24.18
N CYS A 23 -3.11 -13.05 24.85
CA CYS A 23 -3.34 -14.45 24.62
C CYS A 23 -4.67 -14.86 25.24
N ALA A 24 -5.56 -15.45 24.43
CA ALA A 24 -6.84 -15.96 24.92
C ALA A 24 -6.71 -17.28 25.71
N ALA A 25 -5.61 -18.03 25.56
CA ALA A 25 -5.48 -19.37 26.17
C ALA A 25 -5.68 -19.40 27.71
N PRO A 26 -5.14 -18.45 28.49
CA PRO A 26 -5.41 -18.35 29.92
C PRO A 26 -6.89 -18.15 30.28
N GLU A 27 -7.70 -17.55 29.41
CA GLU A 27 -9.15 -17.38 29.64
C GLU A 27 -9.91 -18.70 29.64
N PHE A 28 -9.31 -19.73 29.02
CA PHE A 28 -9.88 -21.07 28.91
C PHE A 28 -9.14 -22.09 29.78
N ASP A 29 -8.26 -21.65 30.69
CA ASP A 29 -7.37 -22.52 31.49
C ASP A 29 -6.44 -23.40 30.63
N GLU A 30 -6.11 -22.94 29.41
CA GLU A 30 -5.31 -23.69 28.45
C GLU A 30 -3.90 -23.10 28.24
N SER A 31 -3.00 -23.93 27.72
CA SER A 31 -1.64 -23.50 27.33
C SER A 31 -1.57 -23.12 25.84
N CYS A 32 -0.98 -21.96 25.54
CA CYS A 32 -0.88 -21.49 24.17
C CYS A 32 0.27 -22.17 23.40
N THR A 33 -0.06 -22.98 22.40
CA THR A 33 0.92 -23.65 21.53
C THR A 33 0.60 -23.37 20.06
N PRO A 34 0.89 -22.16 19.54
CA PRO A 34 0.50 -21.78 18.19
C PRO A 34 1.35 -22.48 17.13
N SER A 35 0.72 -22.84 16.00
CA SER A 35 1.41 -23.40 14.83
C SER A 35 2.12 -22.36 13.96
N VAL A 36 1.77 -21.08 14.12
CA VAL A 36 2.27 -19.95 13.34
C VAL A 36 2.60 -18.80 14.29
N GLY A 37 3.77 -18.16 14.18
CA GLY A 37 4.22 -17.16 15.16
C GLY A 37 4.51 -17.77 16.54
N TYR A 38 4.42 -16.97 17.61
CA TYR A 38 4.71 -17.44 18.97
C TYR A 38 3.86 -16.76 20.05
N CYS A 39 3.93 -17.29 21.28
CA CYS A 39 3.32 -16.72 22.46
C CYS A 39 4.38 -16.56 23.56
N SER A 40 4.42 -15.40 24.20
CA SER A 40 5.41 -15.07 25.22
C SER A 40 4.81 -14.14 26.26
N HIS A 41 4.95 -14.48 27.55
CA HIS A 41 4.49 -13.67 28.68
C HIS A 41 3.00 -13.24 28.57
N GLY A 42 2.12 -14.17 28.18
CA GLY A 42 0.69 -13.90 28.02
C GLY A 42 0.32 -13.07 26.79
N MET A 43 1.30 -12.76 25.91
CA MET A 43 1.08 -12.03 24.66
C MET A 43 1.30 -12.94 23.45
N ARG A 44 0.34 -12.91 22.53
CA ARG A 44 0.40 -13.62 21.26
C ARG A 44 0.98 -12.70 20.18
N TYR A 45 1.98 -13.20 19.47
CA TYR A 45 2.65 -12.52 18.36
C TYR A 45 2.19 -13.14 17.04
N VAL A 46 1.18 -12.52 16.43
CA VAL A 46 0.61 -12.95 15.16
C VAL A 46 1.46 -12.38 14.02
N PRO A 47 2.11 -13.21 13.19
CA PRO A 47 2.97 -12.71 12.14
C PRO A 47 2.14 -12.02 11.06
N VAL A 48 2.68 -10.93 10.54
CA VAL A 48 2.16 -10.17 9.40
C VAL A 48 3.29 -9.96 8.40
N LYS A 49 2.97 -10.04 7.12
CA LYS A 49 3.91 -9.72 6.05
C LYS A 49 4.02 -8.21 5.96
N LEU A 50 5.23 -7.69 6.08
CA LEU A 50 5.53 -6.29 5.84
C LEU A 50 6.19 -6.18 4.47
N VAL A 51 5.73 -5.24 3.66
CA VAL A 51 6.31 -4.98 2.34
C VAL A 51 6.84 -3.55 2.39
N ASP A 52 8.13 -3.40 2.19
CA ASP A 52 8.77 -2.10 2.02
C ASP A 52 8.72 -1.74 0.54
N VAL A 53 7.95 -0.69 0.24
CA VAL A 53 7.63 -0.26 -1.12
C VAL A 53 8.41 1.03 -1.39
N ALA A 54 9.04 1.14 -2.56
CA ALA A 54 9.87 2.29 -2.94
C ALA A 54 9.10 3.62 -2.85
N GLY A 55 9.69 4.75 -2.42
CA GLY A 55 8.92 6.00 -2.31
C GLY A 55 8.24 6.45 -3.60
N LEU A 56 7.04 7.02 -3.47
CA LEU A 56 6.33 7.69 -4.56
C LEU A 56 7.01 9.00 -4.92
N ILE A 57 6.98 9.32 -6.21
CA ILE A 57 7.30 10.64 -6.72
C ILE A 57 6.02 11.31 -7.24
N PRO A 58 5.95 12.65 -7.21
CA PRO A 58 4.83 13.37 -7.78
C PRO A 58 4.54 13.00 -9.24
N GLY A 59 3.27 12.76 -9.56
CA GLY A 59 2.81 12.37 -10.89
C GLY A 59 2.93 10.88 -11.20
N ALA A 60 3.07 10.02 -10.20
CA ALA A 60 3.13 8.57 -10.38
C ALA A 60 1.86 8.00 -11.06
N HIS A 61 0.68 8.54 -10.73
CA HIS A 61 -0.60 8.15 -11.32
C HIS A 61 -0.69 8.38 -12.84
N GLU A 62 0.12 9.30 -13.40
CA GLU A 62 0.15 9.58 -14.84
C GLU A 62 0.79 8.43 -15.66
N GLY A 63 1.31 7.39 -15.01
CA GLY A 63 1.89 6.23 -15.67
C GLY A 63 3.28 6.46 -16.27
N LYS A 64 3.96 7.54 -15.86
CA LYS A 64 5.33 7.84 -16.29
C LYS A 64 6.33 7.26 -15.30
N GLY A 65 7.04 6.19 -15.70
CA GLY A 65 8.19 5.66 -14.97
C GLY A 65 7.84 4.66 -13.85
N LEU A 66 8.72 4.57 -12.84
CA LEU A 66 8.67 3.59 -11.74
C LEU A 66 7.45 3.75 -10.81
N GLY A 67 6.81 4.93 -10.80
CA GLY A 67 5.66 5.21 -9.93
C GLY A 67 4.43 4.33 -10.17
N ASN A 68 4.20 3.85 -11.40
CA ASN A 68 3.08 2.94 -11.67
C ASN A 68 3.33 1.51 -11.13
N GLN A 69 4.60 1.10 -11.03
CA GLN A 69 4.95 -0.19 -10.43
C GLN A 69 4.73 -0.15 -8.92
N PHE A 70 5.08 0.96 -8.27
CA PHE A 70 4.74 1.22 -6.87
C PHE A 70 3.23 1.11 -6.59
N LEU A 71 2.41 1.79 -7.39
CA LEU A 71 0.95 1.79 -7.17
C LEU A 71 0.35 0.38 -7.36
N THR A 72 0.98 -0.44 -8.21
CA THR A 72 0.63 -1.85 -8.35
C THR A 72 0.98 -2.65 -7.10
N ASP A 73 2.20 -2.48 -6.56
CA ASP A 73 2.62 -3.13 -5.31
C ASP A 73 1.73 -2.75 -4.13
N LEU A 74 1.28 -1.48 -4.08
CA LEU A 74 0.31 -1.02 -3.08
C LEU A 74 -1.05 -1.71 -3.20
N ASN A 75 -1.50 -2.00 -4.41
CA ASN A 75 -2.79 -2.63 -4.63
C ASN A 75 -2.84 -4.08 -4.14
N GLU A 76 -1.69 -4.75 -4.07
CA GLU A 76 -1.58 -6.10 -3.50
C GLU A 76 -1.56 -6.09 -1.95
N ALA A 77 -1.41 -4.92 -1.33
CA ALA A 77 -1.37 -4.79 0.12
C ALA A 77 -2.78 -4.60 0.72
N ASP A 78 -3.07 -5.33 1.79
CA ASP A 78 -4.34 -5.17 2.53
C ASP A 78 -4.43 -3.83 3.27
N VAL A 79 -3.29 -3.28 3.69
CA VAL A 79 -3.17 -2.06 4.50
C VAL A 79 -1.89 -1.31 4.13
N LEU A 80 -2.01 0.01 4.02
CA LEU A 80 -0.90 0.92 3.83
C LEU A 80 -0.50 1.61 5.15
N VAL A 81 0.81 1.66 5.43
CA VAL A 81 1.37 2.43 6.55
C VAL A 81 2.18 3.58 5.97
N HIS A 82 1.64 4.79 6.05
CA HIS A 82 2.33 5.99 5.59
C HIS A 82 3.20 6.58 6.70
N VAL A 83 4.51 6.62 6.48
CA VAL A 83 5.48 7.25 7.39
C VAL A 83 5.76 8.67 6.91
N VAL A 84 5.49 9.66 7.77
CA VAL A 84 5.66 11.09 7.47
C VAL A 84 6.63 11.75 8.46
N ASP A 85 7.46 12.68 7.96
CA ASP A 85 8.37 13.44 8.81
C ASP A 85 7.69 14.66 9.41
N PHE A 86 7.33 14.56 10.69
CA PHE A 86 6.70 15.66 11.41
C PHE A 86 7.66 16.79 11.84
N SER A 87 8.98 16.62 11.64
CA SER A 87 9.96 17.66 11.96
C SER A 87 9.90 18.84 10.99
N GLY A 88 9.43 18.62 9.76
CA GLY A 88 9.41 19.61 8.69
C GLY A 88 10.79 19.91 8.11
N GLU A 89 11.76 19.01 8.33
CA GLU A 89 13.14 19.12 7.83
C GLU A 89 13.35 18.43 6.47
N THR A 90 12.35 17.71 5.96
CA THR A 90 12.35 17.12 4.61
C THR A 90 11.18 17.63 3.78
N ASP A 91 11.41 17.86 2.49
CA ASP A 91 10.36 18.18 1.52
C ASP A 91 9.75 16.90 0.90
N ILE A 92 8.81 17.11 -0.03
CA ILE A 92 8.07 16.04 -0.74
C ILE A 92 8.96 15.10 -1.55
N GLU A 93 10.17 15.51 -1.93
CA GLU A 93 11.14 14.67 -2.65
C GLU A 93 12.07 13.93 -1.67
N GLY A 94 11.93 14.18 -0.36
CA GLY A 94 12.80 13.66 0.69
C GLY A 94 14.10 14.45 0.86
N GLU A 95 14.20 15.63 0.26
CA GLU A 95 15.37 16.50 0.34
C GLU A 95 15.28 17.45 1.54
N ALA A 96 16.43 17.89 2.06
CA ALA A 96 16.47 18.74 3.24
C ALA A 96 15.83 20.12 2.97
N THR A 97 14.92 20.53 3.86
CA THR A 97 14.20 21.82 3.79
C THR A 97 13.99 22.41 5.18
N GLU A 98 13.38 23.58 5.26
CA GLU A 98 13.00 24.21 6.53
C GLU A 98 11.52 24.55 6.56
N GLY A 99 10.78 23.98 7.52
CA GLY A 99 9.40 24.35 7.80
C GLY A 99 8.38 23.77 6.83
N HIS A 100 8.66 22.58 6.28
CA HIS A 100 7.68 21.83 5.48
C HIS A 100 6.48 21.39 6.33
N ASP A 101 5.29 21.44 5.77
CA ASP A 101 4.06 21.00 6.44
C ASP A 101 3.83 19.52 6.13
N PRO A 102 3.94 18.60 7.09
CA PRO A 102 3.79 17.15 6.85
C PRO A 102 2.40 16.76 6.35
N ARG A 103 1.40 17.64 6.48
CA ARG A 103 0.08 17.43 5.89
C ARG A 103 0.11 17.46 4.37
N ASP A 104 1.03 18.23 3.78
CA ASP A 104 1.18 18.28 2.33
C ASP A 104 1.63 16.91 1.79
N ASP A 105 2.44 16.15 2.55
CA ASP A 105 2.84 14.78 2.17
C ASP A 105 1.67 13.79 2.23
N ILE A 106 0.80 13.93 3.24
CA ILE A 106 -0.41 13.10 3.40
C ILE A 106 -1.37 13.37 2.25
N ASP A 107 -1.69 14.64 2.03
CA ASP A 107 -2.59 15.09 0.96
C ASP A 107 -2.03 14.66 -0.40
N PHE A 108 -0.72 14.78 -0.60
CA PHE A 108 -0.04 14.32 -1.81
C PHE A 108 -0.29 12.83 -2.07
N LEU A 109 -0.01 11.97 -1.09
CA LEU A 109 -0.18 10.53 -1.23
C LEU A 109 -1.64 10.16 -1.52
N GLU A 110 -2.58 10.74 -0.78
CA GLU A 110 -4.02 10.50 -0.97
C GLU A 110 -4.47 10.89 -2.38
N ASN A 111 -4.04 12.06 -2.87
CA ASN A 111 -4.37 12.52 -4.23
C ASN A 111 -3.78 11.59 -5.31
N GLU A 112 -2.55 11.10 -5.16
CA GLU A 112 -1.96 10.15 -6.11
C GLU A 112 -2.74 8.84 -6.18
N LEU A 113 -3.17 8.31 -5.02
CA LEU A 113 -3.98 7.10 -4.94
C LEU A 113 -5.36 7.29 -5.57
N ASP A 114 -6.04 8.39 -5.25
CA ASP A 114 -7.36 8.72 -5.79
C ASP A 114 -7.32 8.86 -7.32
N MET A 115 -6.32 9.57 -7.84
CA MET A 115 -6.16 9.77 -9.28
C MET A 115 -5.80 8.47 -10.00
N TRP A 116 -5.02 7.60 -9.37
CA TRP A 116 -4.71 6.28 -9.91
C TRP A 116 -5.95 5.37 -9.96
N TYR A 117 -6.73 5.30 -8.88
CA TYR A 117 -8.00 4.55 -8.86
C TYR A 117 -9.00 5.10 -9.87
N LEU A 118 -9.11 6.42 -9.99
CA LEU A 118 -9.94 7.06 -11.01
C LEU A 118 -9.54 6.58 -12.41
N GLY A 119 -8.24 6.61 -12.75
CA GLY A 119 -7.74 6.15 -14.04
C GLY A 119 -7.99 4.66 -14.32
N ILE A 120 -7.99 3.82 -13.29
CA ILE A 120 -8.38 2.40 -13.41
C ILE A 120 -9.87 2.29 -13.70
N LEU A 121 -10.72 2.94 -12.89
CA LEU A 121 -12.17 2.89 -13.02
C LEU A 121 -12.64 3.44 -14.38
N GLU A 122 -12.09 4.56 -14.84
CA GLU A 122 -12.39 5.15 -16.15
C GLU A 122 -12.08 4.16 -17.29
N LYS A 123 -10.91 3.51 -17.27
CA LYS A 123 -10.56 2.48 -18.25
C LYS A 123 -11.53 1.30 -18.22
N GLY A 124 -11.99 0.91 -17.03
CA GLY A 124 -12.97 -0.17 -16.87
C GLY A 124 -14.34 0.20 -17.43
N ILE A 125 -14.80 1.42 -17.13
CA ILE A 125 -16.07 1.97 -17.65
C ILE A 125 -16.03 2.11 -19.17
N ASP A 126 -14.92 2.58 -19.75
CA ASP A 126 -14.79 2.70 -21.20
C ASP A 126 -14.73 1.35 -21.89
N ARG A 127 -14.03 0.37 -21.30
CA ARG A 127 -14.05 -1.02 -21.78
C ARG A 127 -15.47 -1.58 -21.76
N TYR A 128 -16.20 -1.39 -20.66
CA TYR A 128 -17.61 -1.74 -20.58
C TYR A 128 -18.40 -1.06 -21.71
N ARG A 129 -18.34 0.26 -21.86
CA ARG A 129 -19.08 0.98 -22.91
C ARG A 129 -18.77 0.51 -24.34
N SER A 130 -17.52 0.13 -24.60
CA SER A 130 -17.07 -0.30 -25.93
C SER A 130 -17.33 -1.79 -26.23
N GLY A 131 -17.60 -2.60 -25.19
CA GLY A 131 -17.81 -4.04 -25.29
C GLY A 131 -19.17 -4.42 -25.86
N TYR A 132 -19.25 -5.58 -26.53
CA TYR A 132 -20.53 -6.17 -26.92
C TYR A 132 -21.11 -6.93 -25.72
N HIS A 133 -22.09 -6.33 -25.05
CA HIS A 133 -22.80 -6.97 -23.96
C HIS A 133 -23.94 -7.82 -24.51
N GLY A 134 -23.87 -9.14 -24.28
CA GLY A 134 -25.04 -10.02 -24.41
C GLY A 134 -26.11 -9.69 -23.37
N GLU A 135 -27.03 -10.63 -23.09
CA GLU A 135 -27.97 -10.46 -21.97
C GLU A 135 -27.19 -10.38 -20.64
N GLU A 136 -27.41 -9.26 -19.91
CA GLU A 136 -27.08 -9.04 -18.49
C GLU A 136 -25.62 -9.30 -18.06
N LYS A 137 -24.66 -8.53 -18.59
CA LYS A 137 -23.40 -8.31 -17.85
C LYS A 137 -23.47 -6.98 -17.12
N ASP A 138 -23.57 -7.07 -15.80
CA ASP A 138 -23.62 -5.91 -14.92
C ASP A 138 -22.23 -5.26 -14.81
N ILE A 139 -22.18 -3.93 -14.82
CA ILE A 139 -20.93 -3.16 -14.83
C ILE A 139 -20.10 -3.42 -13.56
N GLU A 140 -20.75 -3.67 -12.43
CA GLU A 140 -20.10 -4.02 -11.17
C GLU A 140 -19.26 -5.31 -11.27
N VAL A 141 -19.66 -6.28 -12.10
CA VAL A 141 -18.89 -7.51 -12.29
C VAL A 141 -17.59 -7.21 -13.05
N ASP A 142 -17.69 -6.42 -14.11
CA ASP A 142 -16.52 -6.02 -14.92
C ASP A 142 -15.53 -5.17 -14.13
N LEU A 143 -16.04 -4.25 -13.30
CA LEU A 143 -15.20 -3.43 -12.42
C LEU A 143 -14.59 -4.26 -11.29
N ALA A 144 -15.34 -5.19 -10.69
CA ALA A 144 -14.83 -6.07 -9.65
C ALA A 144 -13.73 -6.99 -10.18
N GLU A 145 -13.89 -7.59 -11.37
CA GLU A 145 -12.85 -8.39 -12.03
C GLU A 145 -11.59 -7.57 -12.34
N GLN A 146 -11.75 -6.29 -12.68
CA GLN A 146 -10.61 -5.41 -12.94
C GLN A 146 -9.87 -5.00 -11.67
N MET A 147 -10.59 -4.84 -10.55
CA MET A 147 -10.02 -4.43 -9.26
C MET A 147 -9.58 -5.61 -8.39
N SER A 148 -9.95 -6.84 -8.74
CA SER A 148 -9.41 -8.06 -8.13
C SER A 148 -7.98 -8.28 -8.64
N ALA A 149 -7.03 -7.62 -7.99
CA ALA A 149 -5.62 -8.02 -8.01
C ALA A 149 -5.40 -9.19 -7.02
#